data_AF-A0A3D2V9F5-F1
#
_entry.id   AF-A0A3D2V9F5-F1
#
_cell.length_a   1.000
_cell.length_b   1.000
_cell.length_c   1.000
_cell.angle_alpha   90.00
_cell.angle_beta   90.00
_cell.angle_gamma   90.00
#
_symmetry.space_group_name_H-M   'P 1'
#
loop_
_entity.id
_entity.type
_entity.pdbx_description
1 polymer ?
#
loop_
_entity_poly.entity_id
_entity_poly.type
_entity_poly.pdbx_seq_one_letter_code
_entity_poly.pdbx_strand_id
1 'polypeptide(L)'
;MNSRGNQMTKSNIFYPDQFQRRQFLQQSVAAATIWSIIPNSLRSELHETNDLKLASFSADVTPPEGHPLCGGWITPVVGVTDTLDAHGIVLLGAGKPIVICAVDWTGILNESHVLWRTEIAKAVGTTPERVAVHCV
;
A
#
# COMPACT_ATOMS: atom_id res chain seq x y z
N MET A 1 83.62 15.05 -14.69
CA MET A 1 83.49 14.57 -16.08
C MET A 1 82.28 13.66 -16.15
N ASN A 2 81.15 14.13 -16.70
CA ASN A 2 80.67 13.88 -18.08
C ASN A 2 80.42 12.38 -18.35
N SER A 3 79.28 11.92 -18.88
CA SER A 3 78.27 12.59 -19.70
C SER A 3 77.06 11.67 -19.99
N ARG A 4 75.88 12.29 -20.20
CA ARG A 4 74.81 11.94 -21.18
C ARG A 4 74.32 10.48 -21.19
N GLY A 5 73.08 10.13 -20.87
CA GLY A 5 71.81 10.75 -21.24
C GLY A 5 71.07 9.80 -22.18
N ASN A 6 69.83 9.42 -21.89
CA ASN A 6 68.81 9.30 -22.93
C ASN A 6 67.40 9.27 -22.32
N GLN A 7 66.50 10.01 -22.94
CA GLN A 7 65.08 10.10 -22.62
C GLN A 7 64.36 8.81 -23.04
N MET A 8 63.37 8.39 -22.27
CA MET A 8 62.25 7.64 -22.81
C MET A 8 60.95 8.08 -22.14
N THR A 9 60.03 8.51 -22.98
CA THR A 9 58.73 9.12 -22.70
C THR A 9 57.70 8.09 -22.23
N LYS A 10 56.58 8.64 -21.71
CA LYS A 10 55.22 8.08 -21.59
C LYS A 10 54.84 7.55 -20.20
N SER A 11 54.03 8.32 -19.47
CA SER A 11 52.57 8.12 -19.47
C SER A 11 51.90 9.14 -18.54
N ASN A 12 51.06 10.00 -19.11
CA ASN A 12 50.06 10.75 -18.35
C ASN A 12 49.03 9.73 -17.85
N ILE A 13 49.15 9.32 -16.59
CA ILE A 13 48.09 8.57 -15.92
C ILE A 13 47.07 9.59 -15.44
N PHE A 14 45.96 9.67 -16.16
CA PHE A 14 44.75 10.35 -15.71
C PHE A 14 44.15 9.54 -14.55
N TYR A 15 44.27 10.04 -13.32
CA TYR A 15 43.50 9.53 -12.20
C TYR A 15 42.12 10.21 -12.22
N PRO A 16 41.00 9.45 -12.26
CA PRO A 16 39.69 10.04 -12.08
C PRO A 16 39.55 10.57 -10.65
N ASP A 17 38.81 11.66 -10.55
CA ASP A 17 38.52 12.47 -9.36
C ASP A 17 38.32 11.62 -8.09
N GLN A 18 39.25 11.76 -7.14
CA GLN A 18 39.10 11.17 -5.82
C GLN A 18 38.04 11.95 -5.05
N PHE A 19 36.83 11.40 -4.99
CA PHE A 19 35.77 11.86 -4.08
C PHE A 19 36.35 12.09 -2.66
N GLN A 20 36.47 13.37 -2.26
CA GLN A 20 37.15 13.75 -1.03
C GLN A 20 36.25 13.49 0.19
N ARG A 21 36.69 12.62 1.12
CA ARG A 21 36.03 12.34 2.42
C ARG A 21 35.60 13.60 3.20
N ARG A 22 36.32 14.71 3.05
CA ARG A 22 36.00 15.99 3.69
C ARG A 22 34.73 16.63 3.13
N GLN A 23 34.49 16.46 1.83
CA GLN A 23 33.29 16.93 1.15
C GLN A 23 32.06 16.16 1.65
N PHE A 24 32.19 14.84 1.82
CA PHE A 24 31.15 14.00 2.42
C PHE A 24 30.83 14.40 3.87
N LEU A 25 31.86 14.68 4.68
CA LEU A 25 31.68 15.15 6.07
C LEU A 25 31.05 16.55 6.14
N GLN A 26 31.41 17.47 5.24
CA GLN A 26 30.79 18.79 5.17
C GLN A 26 29.33 18.72 4.70
N GLN A 27 29.02 17.86 3.74
CA GLN A 27 27.65 17.62 3.27
C GLN A 27 26.78 16.99 4.37
N SER A 28 27.34 16.11 5.21
CA SER A 28 26.61 15.46 6.32
C SER A 28 26.15 16.46 7.41
N VAL A 29 26.94 17.50 7.68
CA VAL A 29 26.59 18.52 8.70
C VAL A 29 25.56 19.52 8.16
N ALA A 30 25.62 19.88 6.89
CA ALA A 30 24.66 20.80 6.27
C ALA A 30 23.23 20.23 6.21
N ALA A 31 23.07 18.91 6.05
CA ALA A 31 21.76 18.26 6.08
C ALA A 31 21.08 18.35 7.47
N ALA A 32 21.85 18.32 8.55
CA ALA A 32 21.33 18.38 9.92
C ALA A 32 20.78 19.76 10.31
N THR A 33 21.32 20.85 9.75
CA THR A 33 20.83 22.21 10.01
C THR A 33 19.64 22.59 9.12
N ILE A 34 19.44 21.92 7.99
CA ILE A 34 18.29 22.15 7.11
C ILE A 34 17.01 21.53 7.73
N TRP A 35 17.12 20.38 8.43
CA TRP A 35 15.98 19.69 9.03
C TRP A 35 15.20 20.51 10.08
N SER A 36 15.84 21.49 10.73
CA SER A 36 15.21 22.35 11.74
C SER A 36 14.47 23.55 11.14
N ILE A 37 14.70 23.89 9.86
CA ILE A 37 14.12 25.06 9.17
C ILE A 37 13.04 24.63 8.16
N ILE A 38 13.00 23.35 7.78
CA ILE A 38 11.93 22.83 6.91
C ILE A 38 10.56 23.01 7.60
N PRO A 39 9.57 23.65 6.96
CA PRO A 39 8.22 23.76 7.51
C PRO A 39 7.64 22.35 7.76
N ASN A 40 6.84 22.18 8.83
CA ASN A 40 6.28 20.87 9.19
C ASN A 40 5.54 20.17 8.04
N SER A 41 5.04 20.91 7.05
CA SER A 41 4.41 20.39 5.82
C SER A 41 5.36 19.63 4.90
N LEU A 42 6.67 19.85 5.02
CA LEU A 42 7.73 19.24 4.20
C LEU A 42 8.57 18.22 4.98
N ARG A 43 8.27 17.99 6.27
CA ARG A 43 8.78 16.81 6.98
C ARG A 43 8.01 15.59 6.48
N SER A 44 8.72 14.57 6.00
CA SER A 44 8.12 13.23 5.92
C SER A 44 7.74 12.81 7.34
N GLU A 45 6.51 12.36 7.57
CA GLU A 45 6.20 11.65 8.81
C GLU A 45 7.21 10.53 8.98
N LEU A 46 7.82 10.44 10.16
CA LEU A 46 8.60 9.28 10.54
C LEU A 46 7.63 8.10 10.51
N HIS A 47 7.73 7.28 9.48
CA HIS A 47 6.96 6.06 9.37
C HIS A 47 7.51 5.11 10.42
N GLU A 48 6.86 5.07 11.58
CA GLU A 48 6.98 3.96 12.52
C GLU A 48 6.84 2.69 11.68
N THR A 49 7.88 1.84 11.67
CA THR A 49 7.86 0.55 10.98
C THR A 49 6.95 -0.38 11.77
N ASN A 50 5.65 -0.13 11.71
CA ASN A 50 4.66 -1.06 12.18
C ASN A 50 4.65 -2.22 11.20
N ASP A 51 4.96 -3.42 11.70
CA ASP A 51 4.83 -4.64 10.92
C ASP A 51 3.40 -4.71 10.36
N LEU A 52 3.31 -4.79 9.03
CA LEU A 52 2.04 -5.00 8.35
C LEU A 52 1.53 -6.38 8.71
N LYS A 53 0.27 -6.45 9.14
CA LYS A 53 -0.41 -7.70 9.47
C LYS A 53 -1.65 -7.84 8.61
N LEU A 54 -1.93 -9.07 8.21
CA LEU A 54 -3.13 -9.44 7.48
C LEU A 54 -3.97 -10.38 8.34
N ALA A 55 -5.27 -10.13 8.37
CA ALA A 55 -6.27 -11.09 8.84
C ALA A 55 -7.26 -11.37 7.71
N SER A 56 -7.67 -12.62 7.55
CA SER A 56 -8.68 -13.03 6.58
C SER A 56 -10.02 -13.32 7.26
N PHE A 57 -11.12 -13.16 6.54
CA PHE A 57 -12.44 -13.59 6.97
C PHE A 57 -13.24 -14.16 5.79
N SER A 58 -14.24 -14.96 6.12
CA SER A 58 -15.25 -15.44 5.18
C SER A 58 -16.64 -15.41 5.83
N ALA A 59 -17.69 -15.27 5.03
CA ALA A 59 -19.07 -15.35 5.47
C ALA A 59 -19.95 -15.94 4.37
N ASP A 60 -20.90 -16.81 4.75
CA ASP A 60 -21.94 -17.30 3.84
C ASP A 60 -22.88 -16.14 3.50
N VAL A 61 -23.04 -15.88 2.20
CA VAL A 61 -23.92 -14.86 1.63
C VAL A 61 -24.96 -15.48 0.69
N THR A 62 -25.21 -16.79 0.82
CA THR A 62 -26.20 -17.51 0.05
C THR A 62 -27.61 -16.96 0.36
N PRO A 63 -28.35 -16.46 -0.64
CA PRO A 63 -29.70 -15.95 -0.42
C PRO A 63 -30.65 -17.12 -0.06
N PRO A 64 -31.55 -16.94 0.92
CA PRO A 64 -32.49 -17.98 1.31
C PRO A 64 -33.56 -18.22 0.22
N GLU A 65 -34.23 -19.37 0.27
CA GLU A 65 -35.36 -19.67 -0.62
C GLU A 65 -36.43 -18.56 -0.59
N GLY A 66 -36.94 -18.23 -1.77
CA GLY A 66 -37.91 -17.15 -1.98
C GLY A 66 -37.31 -15.73 -2.00
N HIS A 67 -36.03 -15.53 -1.67
CA HIS A 67 -35.40 -14.21 -1.75
C HIS A 67 -35.29 -13.74 -3.22
N PRO A 68 -35.57 -12.44 -3.51
CA PRO A 68 -35.38 -11.90 -4.86
C PRO A 68 -33.91 -11.99 -5.32
N LEU A 69 -33.71 -12.32 -6.60
CA LEU A 69 -32.38 -12.39 -7.23
C LEU A 69 -32.22 -11.27 -8.27
N CYS A 70 -30.97 -10.87 -8.52
CA CYS A 70 -30.61 -9.85 -9.52
C CYS A 70 -31.54 -8.62 -9.43
N GLY A 71 -31.63 -7.97 -8.27
CA GLY A 71 -32.51 -6.80 -8.10
C GLY A 71 -34.01 -7.05 -8.26
N GLY A 72 -34.45 -8.32 -8.25
CA GLY A 72 -35.84 -8.72 -8.47
C GLY A 72 -36.23 -8.89 -9.94
N TRP A 73 -35.25 -8.98 -10.86
CA TRP A 73 -35.51 -9.09 -12.30
C TRP A 73 -35.74 -10.53 -12.79
N ILE A 74 -35.43 -11.53 -11.98
CA ILE A 74 -35.54 -12.95 -12.34
C ILE A 74 -36.32 -13.73 -11.27
N THR A 75 -36.62 -15.00 -11.56
CA THR A 75 -37.24 -15.93 -10.60
C THR A 75 -36.49 -15.91 -9.27
N PRO A 76 -37.18 -15.73 -8.13
CA PRO A 76 -36.57 -15.83 -6.80
C PRO A 76 -35.88 -17.18 -6.56
N VAL A 77 -35.08 -17.27 -5.50
CA VAL A 77 -34.39 -18.52 -5.14
C VAL A 77 -35.40 -19.66 -4.99
N VAL A 78 -35.20 -20.73 -5.75
CA VAL A 78 -35.98 -21.99 -5.67
C VAL A 78 -35.15 -23.17 -5.14
N GLY A 79 -33.88 -22.93 -4.84
CA GLY A 79 -32.91 -23.91 -4.35
C GLY A 79 -31.49 -23.37 -4.47
N VAL A 80 -30.54 -24.08 -3.85
CA VAL A 80 -29.11 -23.74 -3.83
C VAL A 80 -28.35 -24.96 -4.34
N THR A 81 -27.60 -24.81 -5.44
CA THR A 81 -26.69 -25.84 -5.94
C THR A 81 -25.32 -25.71 -5.30
N ASP A 82 -24.76 -24.49 -5.32
CA ASP A 82 -23.50 -24.11 -4.70
C ASP A 82 -23.74 -22.91 -3.79
N THR A 83 -23.07 -22.89 -2.64
CA THR A 83 -23.13 -21.76 -1.71
C THR A 83 -22.36 -20.57 -2.26
N LEU A 84 -22.79 -19.37 -1.88
CA LEU A 84 -22.13 -18.12 -2.22
C LEU A 84 -21.42 -17.59 -0.99
N ASP A 85 -20.17 -17.14 -1.15
CA ASP A 85 -19.35 -16.67 -0.05
C ASP A 85 -18.89 -15.22 -0.27
N ALA A 86 -18.76 -14.49 0.83
CA ALA A 86 -17.98 -13.26 0.90
C ALA A 86 -16.62 -13.59 1.49
N HIS A 87 -15.55 -13.17 0.82
CA HIS A 87 -14.18 -13.32 1.29
C HIS A 87 -13.52 -11.96 1.41
N GLY A 88 -12.81 -11.74 2.51
CA GLY A 88 -12.07 -10.50 2.66
C GLY A 88 -10.81 -10.59 3.50
N ILE A 89 -10.03 -9.52 3.40
CA ILE A 89 -8.80 -9.31 4.13
C ILE A 89 -8.83 -7.96 4.83
N VAL A 90 -8.21 -7.92 6.02
CA VAL A 90 -8.02 -6.72 6.82
C VAL A 90 -6.52 -6.48 6.94
N LEU A 91 -6.06 -5.34 6.42
CA LEU A 91 -4.68 -4.86 6.56
C LEU A 91 -4.57 -3.96 7.79
N LEU A 92 -3.63 -4.32 8.67
CA LEU A 92 -3.30 -3.62 9.91
C LEU A 92 -1.86 -3.09 9.84
N GLY A 93 -1.54 -2.08 10.66
CA GLY A 93 -0.21 -1.46 10.72
C GLY A 93 -0.05 -0.21 9.83
N ALA A 94 -1.05 0.13 9.02
CA ALA A 94 -1.10 1.34 8.18
C ALA A 94 -2.13 2.37 8.70
N GLY A 95 -2.10 2.67 10.00
CA GLY A 95 -3.11 3.48 10.70
C GLY A 95 -4.36 2.66 11.04
N LYS A 96 -5.56 3.24 10.85
CA LYS A 96 -6.83 2.49 10.99
C LYS A 96 -6.88 1.26 10.04
N PRO A 97 -7.66 0.21 10.33
CA PRO A 97 -7.74 -0.94 9.44
C PRO A 97 -8.17 -0.59 8.01
N ILE A 98 -7.64 -1.30 7.01
CA ILE A 98 -8.11 -1.24 5.62
C ILE A 98 -8.72 -2.60 5.27
N VAL A 99 -9.88 -2.61 4.64
CA VAL A 99 -10.59 -3.84 4.28
C VAL A 99 -10.77 -3.95 2.77
N ILE A 100 -10.51 -5.14 2.24
CA ILE A 100 -10.89 -5.52 0.88
C ILE A 100 -11.81 -6.74 1.01
N CYS A 101 -13.00 -6.65 0.42
CA CYS A 101 -14.01 -7.70 0.45
C CYS A 101 -14.51 -7.98 -0.98
N ALA A 102 -14.53 -9.25 -1.36
CA ALA A 102 -15.18 -9.75 -2.56
C ALA A 102 -16.42 -10.54 -2.13
N VAL A 103 -17.56 -10.27 -2.77
CA VAL A 103 -18.85 -10.92 -2.51
C VAL A 103 -19.29 -11.63 -3.78
N ASP A 104 -19.53 -12.93 -3.69
CA ASP A 104 -20.02 -13.73 -4.82
C ASP A 104 -21.52 -13.48 -5.09
N TRP A 105 -21.84 -12.27 -5.55
CA TRP A 105 -23.16 -11.84 -5.99
C TRP A 105 -23.05 -11.17 -7.35
N THR A 106 -24.14 -11.11 -8.11
CA THR A 106 -24.18 -10.39 -9.40
C THR A 106 -23.87 -8.90 -9.28
N GLY A 107 -24.15 -8.28 -8.13
CA GLY A 107 -23.83 -6.87 -7.89
C GLY A 107 -24.34 -6.34 -6.55
N ILE A 108 -23.62 -5.35 -6.02
CA ILE A 108 -24.03 -4.52 -4.88
C ILE A 108 -24.07 -3.06 -5.35
N LEU A 109 -25.25 -2.45 -5.33
CA LEU A 109 -25.49 -1.14 -5.96
C LEU A 109 -25.92 -0.08 -4.95
N ASN A 110 -25.69 1.18 -5.30
CA ASN A 110 -26.24 2.37 -4.64
C ASN A 110 -26.11 2.32 -3.10
N GLU A 111 -27.25 2.42 -2.40
CA GLU A 111 -27.32 2.44 -0.94
C GLU A 111 -26.85 1.14 -0.30
N SER A 112 -27.06 -0.02 -0.95
CA SER A 112 -26.52 -1.29 -0.47
C SER A 112 -25.00 -1.27 -0.43
N HIS A 113 -24.36 -0.68 -1.45
CA HIS A 113 -22.89 -0.56 -1.46
C HIS A 113 -22.38 0.35 -0.33
N VAL A 114 -23.11 1.45 -0.05
CA VAL A 114 -22.81 2.34 1.08
C VAL A 114 -22.99 1.61 2.41
N LEU A 115 -24.07 0.85 2.57
CA LEU A 115 -24.38 0.09 3.77
C LEU A 115 -23.32 -0.97 4.06
N TRP A 116 -22.95 -1.77 3.05
CA TRP A 116 -21.90 -2.79 3.17
C TRP A 116 -20.58 -2.21 3.66
N ARG A 117 -20.11 -1.12 3.03
CA ARG A 117 -18.89 -0.43 3.46
C ARG A 117 -19.02 0.12 4.89
N THR A 118 -20.18 0.66 5.24
CA THR A 118 -20.42 1.27 6.55
C THR A 118 -20.41 0.23 7.68
N GLU A 119 -21.12 -0.87 7.52
CA GLU A 119 -21.19 -1.91 8.55
C GLU A 119 -19.88 -2.67 8.70
N ILE A 120 -19.18 -2.98 7.60
CA ILE A 120 -17.83 -3.55 7.68
C ILE A 120 -16.88 -2.57 8.38
N ALA A 121 -16.92 -1.29 8.03
CA ALA A 121 -16.05 -0.28 8.65
C ALA A 121 -16.28 -0.21 10.17
N LYS A 122 -17.54 -0.22 10.59
CA LYS A 122 -17.93 -0.25 12.00
C LYS A 122 -17.44 -1.51 12.70
N ALA A 123 -17.56 -2.69 12.07
CA ALA A 123 -17.14 -3.96 12.64
C ALA A 123 -15.63 -4.01 12.94
N VAL A 124 -14.80 -3.38 12.10
CA VAL A 124 -13.33 -3.36 12.28
C VAL A 124 -12.81 -2.06 12.90
N GLY A 125 -13.67 -1.10 13.26
CA GLY A 125 -13.26 0.17 13.84
C GLY A 125 -12.51 1.11 12.87
N THR A 126 -12.89 1.14 11.59
CA THR A 126 -12.34 2.03 10.56
C THR A 126 -13.40 2.98 9.97
N THR A 127 -13.13 3.61 8.83
CA THR A 127 -14.10 4.44 8.09
C THR A 127 -14.50 3.80 6.76
N PRO A 128 -15.69 4.10 6.21
CA PRO A 128 -16.16 3.49 4.96
C PRO A 128 -15.21 3.70 3.76
N GLU A 129 -14.39 4.75 3.76
CA GLU A 129 -13.42 5.07 2.71
C GLU A 129 -12.21 4.12 2.72
N ARG A 130 -11.98 3.41 3.83
CA ARG A 130 -10.95 2.38 3.95
C ARG A 130 -11.50 0.98 3.74
N VAL A 131 -12.73 0.86 3.23
CA VAL A 131 -13.37 -0.42 2.89
C VAL A 131 -13.70 -0.43 1.41
N ALA A 132 -13.13 -1.40 0.69
CA ALA A 132 -13.46 -1.66 -0.70
C ALA A 132 -14.24 -2.98 -0.79
N VAL A 133 -15.47 -2.92 -1.34
CA VAL A 133 -16.36 -4.07 -1.53
C VAL A 133 -16.62 -4.22 -3.03
N HIS A 134 -16.44 -5.43 -3.56
CA HIS A 134 -16.62 -5.71 -4.98
C HIS A 134 -17.39 -7.01 -5.16
N CYS A 135 -18.07 -7.13 -6.30
CA CYS A 135 -18.66 -8.38 -6.77
C CYS A 135 -17.76 -9.02 -7.83
N VAL A 136 -17.84 -10.35 -7.95
CA VAL A 136 -17.03 -11.17 -8.86
C VAL A 136 -17.77 -11.49 -10.15
#